data_AF-A0A832ARD9-F1
#
_entry.id   AF-A0A832ARD9-F1
#
_cell.length_a   1.000
_cell.length_b   1.000
_cell.length_c   1.000
_cell.angle_alpha   90.00
_cell.angle_beta   90.00
_cell.angle_gamma   90.00
#
_symmetry.space_group_name_H-M   'P 1'
#
loop_
_entity.id
_entity.type
_entity.pdbx_description
1 polymer ?
#
loop_
_entity_poly.entity_id
_entity_poly.type
_entity_poly.pdbx_seq_one_letter_code
_entity_poly.pdbx_strand_id
1 'polypeptide(L)'
;FDGFRTSHELQKIERLADEDIRAMINEDAVRAHRARALSPDHPVIRGTAQNPDVFFQARETVNPYYLAVPTILQNTMDRFALLTGRSYHLYDYVGAPDAQRVIVLMGSACETAEETARYLNERGEKVGVLKVRMFRPFDAEKMVAALPTTVQAVAVLDRTKEPGSAGEPLYQDVVTAFCEVSAATGRPLPRIIGGRYGLSSKEFTPGMVKGIYDELASQHPKNHFTIGINDDVCHTSLSYDPHFSIEPEDTVRAVFWGLGSDGTVGANKNSIKIIGEETPNYAQGYFVYDSKKSGGVTVSHLRFGPRPIQSVYLVQHANFVAVHQFGFLERYPVLDAAVPGATVLINSPFGPEETWKRLPRSVQEQILRKKLNVWVLDGYSVAKATGMGGRINTIMQTGFFALSGVLDREAAIAEIKKAIRKTYGKRGEAVVQQNFAAVDEALAHLHKLVIPDDVESERDLPPVVPPEAPEFVQKVTAMMIAGRGDELPVSALPADGTYPTGTAKWEKRNIALEVPVWEPDLCIQCGKCVLVCPHSVIRAKVVDAADLEHAPEGFKSTPAKWRELADKRYTLQVAVEDCTGCAMCVEICPAKDKS
;
A
#
# COMPACT_ATOMS: atom_id res chain seq x y z
N PHE A 1 -6.29 -15.73 -3.73
CA PHE A 1 -5.30 -14.65 -3.83
C PHE A 1 -5.60 -13.60 -2.77
N ASP A 2 -4.63 -12.73 -2.47
CA ASP A 2 -4.72 -11.87 -1.28
C ASP A 2 -5.28 -10.48 -1.63
N GLY A 3 -6.18 -9.97 -0.78
CA GLY A 3 -6.77 -8.64 -0.94
C GLY A 3 -5.71 -7.54 -0.85
N PHE A 4 -5.80 -6.54 -1.73
CA PHE A 4 -4.82 -5.48 -1.99
C PHE A 4 -3.47 -6.00 -2.49
N ARG A 5 -2.77 -6.79 -1.66
CA ARG A 5 -1.40 -7.24 -1.90
C ARG A 5 -1.24 -7.99 -3.23
N THR A 6 -2.27 -8.72 -3.67
CA THR A 6 -2.34 -9.27 -5.04
C THR A 6 -3.41 -8.56 -5.87
N SER A 7 -4.60 -8.33 -5.32
CA SER A 7 -5.73 -7.82 -6.13
C SER A 7 -5.56 -6.39 -6.66
N HIS A 8 -4.65 -5.60 -6.09
CA HIS A 8 -4.37 -4.22 -6.49
C HIS A 8 -2.89 -3.99 -6.87
N GLU A 9 -2.07 -5.04 -6.81
CA GLU A 9 -0.71 -4.98 -7.34
C GLU A 9 -0.76 -5.04 -8.87
N LEU A 10 -0.08 -4.11 -9.52
CA LEU A 10 0.13 -4.14 -10.96
C LEU A 10 1.42 -4.88 -11.25
N GLN A 11 1.36 -5.86 -12.14
CA GLN A 11 2.48 -6.65 -12.60
C GLN A 11 2.39 -6.80 -14.13
N LYS A 12 3.54 -6.84 -14.79
CA LYS A 12 3.63 -7.36 -16.16
C LYS A 12 3.40 -8.87 -16.10
N ILE A 13 2.31 -9.34 -16.69
CA ILE A 13 1.94 -10.75 -16.73
C ILE A 13 1.73 -11.21 -18.17
N GLU A 14 1.84 -12.51 -18.38
CA GLU A 14 1.41 -13.16 -19.61
C GLU A 14 -0.08 -13.51 -19.50
N ARG A 15 -0.88 -13.03 -20.45
CA ARG A 15 -2.31 -13.35 -20.52
C ARG A 15 -2.51 -14.60 -21.37
N LEU A 16 -3.43 -15.45 -20.95
CA LEU A 16 -3.89 -16.57 -21.77
C LEU A 16 -4.62 -16.06 -23.02
N ALA A 17 -4.41 -16.73 -24.13
CA ALA A 17 -5.27 -16.57 -25.31
C ALA A 17 -6.62 -17.28 -25.08
N ASP A 18 -7.65 -16.84 -25.80
CA ASP A 18 -8.96 -17.50 -25.76
C ASP A 18 -8.87 -18.97 -26.21
N GLU A 19 -7.92 -19.29 -27.08
CA GLU A 19 -7.61 -20.64 -27.54
C GLU A 19 -7.06 -21.51 -26.40
N ASP A 20 -6.15 -20.99 -25.56
CA ASP A 20 -5.62 -21.72 -24.39
C ASP A 20 -6.74 -22.02 -23.40
N ILE A 21 -7.61 -21.04 -23.14
CA ILE A 21 -8.76 -21.19 -22.24
C ILE A 21 -9.70 -22.26 -22.79
N ARG A 22 -10.02 -22.19 -24.08
CA ARG A 22 -10.90 -23.16 -24.73
C ARG A 22 -10.29 -24.56 -24.74
N ALA A 23 -8.98 -24.66 -24.96
CA ALA A 23 -8.22 -25.89 -24.90
C ALA A 23 -8.14 -26.48 -23.48
N MET A 24 -8.54 -25.77 -22.43
CA MET A 24 -8.66 -26.33 -21.07
C MET A 24 -10.06 -26.90 -20.76
N ILE A 25 -11.08 -26.58 -21.55
CA ILE A 25 -12.48 -26.96 -21.29
C ILE A 25 -12.73 -28.42 -21.70
N ASN A 26 -13.36 -29.18 -20.81
CA ASN A 26 -13.90 -30.51 -21.13
C ASN A 26 -15.38 -30.39 -21.54
N GLU A 27 -15.64 -30.46 -22.84
CA GLU A 27 -16.99 -30.32 -23.42
C GLU A 27 -17.97 -31.41 -22.93
N ASP A 28 -17.50 -32.64 -22.73
CA ASP A 28 -18.34 -33.72 -22.22
C ASP A 28 -18.76 -33.46 -20.77
N ALA A 29 -17.85 -32.94 -19.95
CA ALA A 29 -18.17 -32.54 -18.58
C ALA A 29 -19.17 -31.37 -18.53
N VAL A 30 -19.04 -30.40 -19.45
CA VAL A 30 -20.00 -29.30 -19.61
C VAL A 30 -21.38 -29.84 -20.01
N ARG A 31 -21.45 -30.70 -21.03
CA ARG A 31 -22.71 -31.34 -21.47
C ARG A 31 -23.35 -32.16 -20.35
N ALA A 32 -22.56 -32.94 -19.63
CA ALA A 32 -23.04 -33.73 -18.49
C ALA A 32 -23.58 -32.82 -17.37
N HIS A 33 -22.91 -31.68 -17.09
CA HIS A 33 -23.43 -30.68 -16.14
C HIS A 33 -24.77 -30.10 -16.60
N ARG A 34 -24.89 -29.72 -17.88
CA ARG A 34 -26.14 -29.19 -18.46
C ARG A 34 -27.27 -30.21 -18.44
N ALA A 35 -26.98 -31.49 -18.71
CA ALA A 35 -27.96 -32.58 -18.63
C ALA A 35 -28.51 -32.79 -17.21
N ARG A 36 -27.76 -32.37 -16.18
CA ARG A 36 -28.24 -32.35 -14.78
C ARG A 36 -28.92 -31.02 -14.40
N ALA A 37 -29.17 -30.09 -15.31
CA ALA A 37 -29.93 -28.87 -14.96
C ALA A 37 -31.38 -29.22 -14.56
N LEU A 38 -32.02 -28.35 -13.79
CA LEU A 38 -33.45 -28.45 -13.55
C LEU A 38 -34.18 -28.04 -14.84
N SER A 39 -35.00 -28.93 -15.38
CA SER A 39 -35.85 -28.66 -16.55
C SER A 39 -37.22 -29.33 -16.35
N PRO A 40 -38.33 -28.67 -16.73
CA PRO A 40 -39.64 -29.32 -16.80
C PRO A 40 -39.68 -30.53 -17.75
N ASP A 41 -38.82 -30.56 -18.77
CA ASP A 41 -38.77 -31.65 -19.77
C ASP A 41 -38.13 -32.93 -19.22
N HIS A 42 -37.35 -32.82 -18.14
CA HIS A 42 -36.73 -33.95 -17.43
C HIS A 42 -36.65 -33.64 -15.91
N PRO A 43 -37.82 -33.63 -15.23
CA PRO A 43 -37.92 -33.09 -13.88
C PRO A 43 -37.23 -33.99 -12.85
N VAL A 44 -36.55 -33.37 -11.89
CA VAL A 44 -35.95 -34.02 -10.72
C VAL A 44 -36.18 -33.16 -9.48
N ILE A 45 -36.22 -33.77 -8.30
CA ILE A 45 -36.26 -33.07 -7.02
C ILE A 45 -34.86 -33.03 -6.38
N ARG A 46 -34.50 -31.91 -5.74
CA ARG A 46 -33.24 -31.71 -5.01
C ARG A 46 -33.52 -30.96 -3.71
N GLY A 47 -32.66 -31.16 -2.71
CA GLY A 47 -32.84 -30.50 -1.40
C GLY A 47 -34.02 -31.04 -0.60
N THR A 48 -34.29 -32.35 -0.70
CA THR A 48 -35.30 -33.01 0.11
C THR A 48 -34.97 -32.92 1.60
N ALA A 49 -35.99 -32.85 2.46
CA ALA A 49 -35.81 -33.08 3.89
C ALA A 49 -35.59 -34.59 4.14
N GLN A 50 -34.59 -34.93 4.96
CA GLN A 50 -34.22 -36.30 5.28
C GLN A 50 -34.13 -36.45 6.80
N ASN A 51 -34.61 -37.59 7.31
CA ASN A 51 -34.51 -37.95 8.72
C ASN A 51 -33.11 -38.52 9.05
N PRO A 52 -32.79 -38.72 10.35
CA PRO A 52 -31.51 -39.31 10.77
C PRO A 52 -31.25 -40.73 10.25
N ASP A 53 -32.28 -41.44 9.79
CA ASP A 53 -32.21 -42.80 9.24
C ASP A 53 -31.40 -42.88 7.93
N VAL A 54 -31.35 -41.81 7.14
CA VAL A 54 -30.65 -41.77 5.85
C VAL A 54 -29.71 -40.59 5.66
N PHE A 55 -29.84 -39.52 6.46
CA PHE A 55 -29.08 -38.29 6.23
C PHE A 55 -27.57 -38.50 6.31
N PHE A 56 -27.08 -39.31 7.25
CA PHE A 56 -25.64 -39.57 7.38
C PHE A 56 -25.10 -40.33 6.15
N GLN A 57 -25.76 -41.43 5.76
CA GLN A 57 -25.40 -42.19 4.56
C GLN A 57 -25.41 -41.29 3.32
N ALA A 58 -26.44 -40.46 3.17
CA ALA A 58 -26.55 -39.50 2.07
C ALA A 58 -25.37 -38.51 2.06
N ARG A 59 -24.89 -38.06 3.23
CA ARG A 59 -23.76 -37.14 3.32
C ARG A 59 -22.44 -37.77 2.89
N GLU A 60 -22.24 -39.07 3.14
CA GLU A 60 -21.03 -39.80 2.74
C GLU A 60 -21.03 -40.19 1.24
N THR A 61 -22.18 -40.15 0.56
CA THR A 61 -22.25 -40.50 -0.88
C THR A 61 -21.38 -39.63 -1.78
N VAL A 62 -21.01 -38.42 -1.34
CA VAL A 62 -20.20 -37.50 -2.12
C VAL A 62 -18.70 -37.76 -2.00
N ASN A 63 -18.26 -38.62 -1.07
CA ASN A 63 -16.83 -38.86 -0.79
C ASN A 63 -16.01 -39.22 -2.03
N PRO A 64 -16.46 -40.08 -2.97
CA PRO A 64 -15.70 -40.39 -4.17
C PRO A 64 -15.35 -39.16 -5.01
N TYR A 65 -16.20 -38.13 -5.02
CA TYR A 65 -15.92 -36.88 -5.73
C TYR A 65 -14.77 -36.12 -5.06
N TYR A 66 -14.79 -35.97 -3.73
CA TYR A 66 -13.74 -35.28 -2.99
C TYR A 66 -12.40 -36.01 -3.04
N LEU A 67 -12.40 -37.35 -2.96
CA LEU A 67 -11.21 -38.19 -3.11
C LEU A 67 -10.58 -38.06 -4.51
N ALA A 68 -11.39 -37.84 -5.55
CA ALA A 68 -10.90 -37.68 -6.92
C ALA A 68 -10.32 -36.28 -7.20
N VAL A 69 -10.74 -35.23 -6.47
CA VAL A 69 -10.35 -33.84 -6.73
C VAL A 69 -8.83 -33.63 -6.79
N PRO A 70 -8.00 -34.11 -5.84
CA PRO A 70 -6.55 -33.91 -5.89
C PRO A 70 -5.93 -34.37 -7.23
N THR A 71 -6.31 -35.55 -7.70
CA THR A 71 -5.81 -36.11 -8.97
C THR A 71 -6.35 -35.35 -10.18
N ILE A 72 -7.65 -35.00 -10.17
CA ILE A 72 -8.25 -34.19 -11.24
C ILE A 72 -7.54 -32.83 -11.34
N LEU A 73 -7.28 -32.18 -10.21
CA LEU A 73 -6.63 -30.88 -10.16
C LEU A 73 -5.17 -30.97 -10.61
N GLN A 74 -4.39 -31.96 -10.15
CA GLN A 74 -3.01 -32.14 -10.61
C GLN A 74 -2.96 -32.37 -12.12
N ASN A 75 -3.79 -33.27 -12.66
CA ASN A 75 -3.87 -33.51 -14.12
C ASN A 75 -4.26 -32.24 -14.89
N THR A 76 -5.09 -31.38 -14.29
CA THR A 76 -5.47 -30.08 -14.88
C THR A 76 -4.29 -29.11 -14.87
N MET A 77 -3.52 -29.05 -13.78
CA MET A 77 -2.29 -28.26 -13.70
C MET A 77 -1.22 -28.74 -14.70
N ASP A 78 -1.07 -30.06 -14.86
CA ASP A 78 -0.12 -30.64 -15.82
C ASP A 78 -0.51 -30.30 -17.26
N ARG A 79 -1.82 -30.38 -17.59
CA ARG A 79 -2.35 -29.94 -18.89
C ARG A 79 -2.10 -28.45 -19.11
N PHE A 80 -2.30 -27.63 -18.08
CA PHE A 80 -2.02 -26.20 -18.14
C PHE A 80 -0.53 -25.93 -18.43
N ALA A 81 0.37 -26.72 -17.83
CA ALA A 81 1.80 -26.64 -18.09
C ALA A 81 2.15 -27.01 -19.54
N LEU A 82 1.52 -28.05 -20.11
CA LEU A 82 1.72 -28.42 -21.51
C LEU A 82 1.31 -27.33 -22.50
N LEU A 83 0.23 -26.59 -22.20
CA LEU A 83 -0.27 -25.52 -23.06
C LEU A 83 0.53 -24.23 -22.92
N THR A 84 1.00 -23.93 -21.71
CA THR A 84 1.50 -22.58 -21.37
C THR A 84 2.95 -22.52 -20.93
N GLY A 85 3.60 -23.66 -20.73
CA GLY A 85 4.93 -23.78 -20.13
C GLY A 85 4.98 -23.53 -18.62
N ARG A 86 3.87 -23.14 -17.98
CA ARG A 86 3.82 -22.84 -16.53
C ARG A 86 3.30 -24.04 -15.75
N SER A 87 4.19 -24.68 -15.00
CA SER A 87 3.87 -25.83 -14.15
C SER A 87 3.45 -25.40 -12.75
N TYR A 88 2.47 -26.11 -12.20
CA TYR A 88 1.98 -25.98 -10.83
C TYR A 88 1.70 -27.36 -10.27
N HIS A 89 1.83 -27.51 -8.96
CA HIS A 89 1.43 -28.70 -8.24
C HIS A 89 0.48 -28.34 -7.10
N LEU A 90 -0.19 -29.34 -6.52
CA LEU A 90 -1.05 -29.14 -5.35
C LEU A 90 -0.27 -28.46 -4.20
N TYR A 91 1.00 -28.84 -4.07
CA TYR A 91 1.98 -28.30 -3.14
C TYR A 91 3.31 -28.12 -3.89
N ASP A 92 3.74 -26.88 -4.11
CA ASP A 92 5.01 -26.59 -4.81
C ASP A 92 6.13 -26.39 -3.78
N TYR A 93 7.19 -27.20 -3.86
CA TYR A 93 8.40 -27.00 -3.08
C TYR A 93 9.43 -26.18 -3.85
N VAL A 94 10.03 -25.19 -3.18
CA VAL A 94 11.18 -24.43 -3.71
C VAL A 94 12.22 -24.26 -2.61
N GLY A 95 13.49 -24.55 -2.91
CA GLY A 95 14.61 -24.39 -1.97
C GLY A 95 15.72 -25.40 -2.21
N ALA A 96 16.60 -25.54 -1.23
CA ALA A 96 17.68 -26.51 -1.27
C ALA A 96 17.13 -27.97 -1.31
N PRO A 97 17.59 -28.83 -2.24
CA PRO A 97 17.16 -30.24 -2.26
C PRO A 97 17.43 -31.00 -0.96
N ASP A 98 18.41 -30.54 -0.16
CA ASP A 98 18.78 -31.07 1.15
C ASP A 98 18.37 -30.13 2.30
N ALA A 99 17.31 -29.34 2.11
CA ALA A 99 16.82 -28.42 3.13
C ALA A 99 16.52 -29.12 4.47
N GLN A 100 16.90 -28.45 5.56
CA GLN A 100 16.66 -28.89 6.93
C GLN A 100 15.53 -28.09 7.60
N ARG A 101 15.33 -26.83 7.17
CA ARG A 101 14.32 -25.91 7.70
C ARG A 101 13.40 -25.46 6.58
N VAL A 102 12.09 -25.62 6.74
CA VAL A 102 11.11 -25.24 5.71
C VAL A 102 10.00 -24.36 6.27
N ILE A 103 9.56 -23.38 5.48
CA ILE A 103 8.34 -22.61 5.75
C ILE A 103 7.21 -23.17 4.89
N VAL A 104 6.06 -23.47 5.48
CA VAL A 104 4.83 -23.87 4.79
C VAL A 104 3.83 -22.72 4.88
N LEU A 105 3.37 -22.21 3.74
CA LEU A 105 2.45 -21.07 3.71
C LEU A 105 1.62 -21.04 2.42
N MET A 106 0.66 -20.11 2.39
CA MET A 106 -0.26 -19.91 1.27
C MET A 106 -0.37 -18.43 0.90
N GLY A 107 -0.73 -18.15 -0.35
CA GLY A 107 -1.02 -16.80 -0.82
C GLY A 107 0.21 -16.06 -1.34
N SER A 108 0.18 -14.74 -1.26
CA SER A 108 1.22 -13.87 -1.83
C SER A 108 2.55 -13.95 -1.10
N ALA A 109 2.54 -14.27 0.20
CA ALA A 109 3.75 -14.43 1.00
C ALA A 109 4.68 -15.53 0.51
N CYS A 110 4.15 -16.50 -0.26
CA CYS A 110 4.95 -17.51 -0.94
C CYS A 110 6.02 -16.91 -1.86
N GLU A 111 5.75 -15.76 -2.48
CA GLU A 111 6.70 -15.10 -3.39
C GLU A 111 7.86 -14.47 -2.61
N THR A 112 7.57 -13.70 -1.56
CA THR A 112 8.60 -13.15 -0.66
C THR A 112 9.43 -14.25 0.02
N ALA A 113 8.77 -15.33 0.46
CA ALA A 113 9.45 -16.45 1.10
C ALA A 113 10.38 -17.19 0.11
N GLU A 114 9.93 -17.42 -1.13
CA GLU A 114 10.77 -18.00 -2.18
C GLU A 114 11.97 -17.12 -2.50
N GLU A 115 11.75 -15.81 -2.72
CA GLU A 115 12.82 -14.85 -3.02
C GLU A 115 13.88 -14.87 -1.90
N THR A 116 13.44 -14.89 -0.65
CA THR A 116 14.33 -14.95 0.52
C THR A 116 15.04 -16.30 0.63
N ALA A 117 14.34 -17.42 0.44
CA ALA A 117 14.94 -18.75 0.51
C ALA A 117 16.07 -18.89 -0.53
N ARG A 118 15.83 -18.49 -1.78
CA ARG A 118 16.86 -18.49 -2.84
C ARG A 118 18.09 -17.68 -2.45
N TYR A 119 17.89 -16.46 -1.95
CA TYR A 119 18.97 -15.59 -1.49
C TYR A 119 19.83 -16.24 -0.38
N LEU A 120 19.18 -16.95 0.57
CA LEU A 120 19.86 -17.66 1.65
C LEU A 120 20.52 -18.97 1.16
N ASN A 121 19.91 -19.69 0.23
CA ASN A 121 20.47 -20.89 -0.39
C ASN A 121 21.77 -20.57 -1.15
N GLU A 122 21.83 -19.45 -1.88
CA GLU A 122 23.07 -18.96 -2.53
C GLU A 122 24.20 -18.68 -1.52
N ARG A 123 23.86 -18.48 -0.25
CA ARG A 123 24.81 -18.28 0.88
C ARG A 123 25.04 -19.54 1.69
N GLY A 124 24.61 -20.70 1.19
CA GLY A 124 24.85 -22.01 1.79
C GLY A 124 23.83 -22.43 2.85
N GLU A 125 22.76 -21.66 3.08
CA GLU A 125 21.72 -22.09 4.01
C GLU A 125 20.83 -23.19 3.41
N LYS A 126 20.54 -24.21 4.22
CA LYS A 126 19.70 -25.35 3.84
C LYS A 126 18.22 -25.09 4.16
N VAL A 127 17.65 -24.10 3.49
CA VAL A 127 16.26 -23.67 3.69
C VAL A 127 15.39 -23.94 2.47
N GLY A 128 14.07 -24.03 2.68
CA GLY A 128 13.10 -24.10 1.60
C GLY A 128 11.71 -23.61 1.99
N VAL A 129 10.81 -23.62 1.03
CA VAL A 129 9.43 -23.13 1.12
C VAL A 129 8.50 -24.14 0.46
N LEU A 130 7.40 -24.48 1.12
CA LEU A 130 6.30 -25.23 0.53
C LEU A 130 5.10 -24.30 0.33
N LYS A 131 4.74 -24.08 -0.94
CA LYS A 131 3.62 -23.25 -1.34
C LYS A 131 2.37 -24.11 -1.46
N VAL A 132 1.41 -23.90 -0.57
CA VAL A 132 0.12 -24.58 -0.62
C VAL A 132 -0.74 -23.95 -1.72
N ARG A 133 -1.06 -24.72 -2.78
CA ARG A 133 -1.96 -24.27 -3.87
C ARG A 133 -3.37 -24.80 -3.68
N MET A 134 -3.50 -26.09 -3.35
CA MET A 134 -4.76 -26.70 -2.98
C MET A 134 -4.87 -26.80 -1.45
N PHE A 135 -5.59 -25.86 -0.84
CA PHE A 135 -5.86 -25.93 0.59
C PHE A 135 -6.97 -26.94 0.93
N ARG A 136 -8.00 -27.05 0.07
CA ARG A 136 -9.09 -28.02 0.25
C ARG A 136 -9.49 -28.67 -1.08
N PRO A 137 -9.72 -29.99 -1.11
CA PRO A 137 -9.40 -30.98 -0.06
C PRO A 137 -7.92 -30.97 0.31
N PHE A 138 -7.57 -31.32 1.55
CA PHE A 138 -6.16 -31.36 1.98
C PHE A 138 -5.64 -32.79 1.78
N ASP A 139 -4.63 -32.97 0.93
CA ASP A 139 -4.03 -34.27 0.62
C ASP A 139 -2.73 -34.41 1.44
N ALA A 140 -2.85 -35.01 2.63
CA ALA A 140 -1.78 -35.12 3.62
C ALA A 140 -0.54 -35.84 3.07
N GLU A 141 -0.75 -36.95 2.36
CA GLU A 141 0.32 -37.75 1.77
C GLU A 141 1.10 -36.94 0.73
N LYS A 142 0.40 -36.30 -0.23
CA LYS A 142 1.07 -35.49 -1.26
C LYS A 142 1.76 -34.26 -0.70
N MET A 143 1.21 -33.65 0.34
CA MET A 143 1.85 -32.50 1.01
C MET A 143 3.19 -32.90 1.63
N VAL A 144 3.23 -33.99 2.42
CA VAL A 144 4.45 -34.48 3.07
C VAL A 144 5.46 -35.04 2.06
N ALA A 145 4.97 -35.63 0.96
CA ALA A 145 5.81 -36.15 -0.13
C ALA A 145 6.47 -35.05 -0.97
N ALA A 146 5.87 -33.85 -1.04
CA ALA A 146 6.46 -32.71 -1.74
C ALA A 146 7.69 -32.14 -1.03
N LEU A 147 7.90 -32.47 0.25
CA LEU A 147 9.03 -32.00 1.06
C LEU A 147 10.24 -32.95 0.99
N PRO A 148 11.48 -32.42 0.98
CA PRO A 148 12.67 -33.25 1.13
C PRO A 148 12.61 -34.12 2.39
N THR A 149 13.19 -35.32 2.31
CA THR A 149 13.28 -36.23 3.47
C THR A 149 14.24 -35.73 4.54
N THR A 150 15.11 -34.77 4.19
CA THR A 150 16.09 -34.12 5.09
C THR A 150 15.49 -33.07 6.01
N VAL A 151 14.21 -32.73 5.85
CA VAL A 151 13.56 -31.69 6.66
C VAL A 151 13.47 -32.12 8.12
N GLN A 152 13.99 -31.28 9.01
CA GLN A 152 14.03 -31.48 10.46
C GLN A 152 13.13 -30.51 11.21
N ALA A 153 12.86 -29.33 10.64
CA ALA A 153 12.02 -28.30 11.26
C ALA A 153 11.14 -27.59 10.22
N VAL A 154 9.90 -27.31 10.60
CA VAL A 154 8.87 -26.69 9.77
C VAL A 154 8.22 -25.53 10.53
N ALA A 155 8.15 -24.36 9.91
CA ALA A 155 7.30 -23.25 10.37
C ALA A 155 6.07 -23.15 9.46
N VAL A 156 4.87 -23.21 10.02
CA VAL A 156 3.62 -23.06 9.28
C VAL A 156 3.06 -21.67 9.52
N LEU A 157 2.80 -20.92 8.45
CA LEU A 157 2.35 -19.53 8.55
C LEU A 157 0.91 -19.36 8.09
N ASP A 158 0.11 -18.84 9.01
CA ASP A 158 -1.30 -18.56 8.80
C ASP A 158 -1.56 -17.05 8.73
N ARG A 159 -2.29 -16.63 7.69
CA ARG A 159 -2.74 -15.25 7.50
C ARG A 159 -4.14 -15.04 8.10
N THR A 160 -4.34 -15.57 9.30
CA THR A 160 -5.60 -15.50 10.06
C THR A 160 -5.32 -15.56 11.56
N LYS A 161 -6.35 -15.36 12.38
CA LYS A 161 -6.31 -15.58 13.82
C LYS A 161 -7.64 -16.19 14.26
N GLU A 162 -7.58 -17.33 14.93
CA GLU A 162 -8.74 -18.00 15.53
C GLU A 162 -8.59 -17.97 17.06
N PRO A 163 -9.14 -16.95 17.76
CA PRO A 163 -8.96 -16.80 19.19
C PRO A 163 -9.46 -18.01 19.98
N GLY A 164 -8.61 -18.57 20.85
CA GLY A 164 -8.94 -19.73 21.68
C GLY A 164 -8.77 -21.09 21.01
N SER A 165 -8.41 -21.14 19.72
CA SER A 165 -8.06 -22.39 19.03
C SER A 165 -6.74 -22.98 19.53
N ALA A 166 -6.54 -24.28 19.29
CA ALA A 166 -5.27 -24.95 19.56
C ALA A 166 -4.13 -24.53 18.59
N GLY A 167 -4.46 -23.78 17.55
CA GLY A 167 -3.54 -23.31 16.52
C GLY A 167 -4.32 -22.88 15.28
N GLU A 168 -3.69 -22.20 14.34
CA GLU A 168 -4.37 -21.73 13.14
C GLU A 168 -4.65 -22.87 12.12
N PRO A 169 -5.58 -22.68 11.16
CA PRO A 169 -6.07 -23.77 10.31
C PRO A 169 -4.99 -24.52 9.52
N LEU A 170 -4.08 -23.81 8.84
CA LEU A 170 -3.05 -24.47 8.04
C LEU A 170 -2.04 -25.18 8.95
N TYR A 171 -1.67 -24.56 10.07
CA TYR A 171 -0.86 -25.21 11.10
C TYR A 171 -1.48 -26.53 11.59
N GLN A 172 -2.77 -26.56 11.91
CA GLN A 172 -3.44 -27.79 12.36
C GLN A 172 -3.47 -28.87 11.27
N ASP A 173 -3.71 -28.51 10.01
CA ASP A 173 -3.71 -29.46 8.89
C ASP A 173 -2.30 -30.06 8.66
N VAL A 174 -1.25 -29.23 8.73
CA VAL A 174 0.12 -29.67 8.56
C VAL A 174 0.56 -30.58 9.71
N VAL A 175 0.22 -30.24 10.95
CA VAL A 175 0.48 -31.11 12.11
C VAL A 175 -0.22 -32.45 11.94
N THR A 176 -1.51 -32.44 11.56
CA THR A 176 -2.28 -33.67 11.32
C THR A 176 -1.66 -34.52 10.23
N ALA A 177 -1.29 -33.91 9.09
CA ALA A 177 -0.68 -34.62 7.98
C ALA A 177 0.66 -35.27 8.33
N PHE A 178 1.55 -34.57 9.04
CA PHE A 178 2.80 -35.17 9.50
C PHE A 178 2.56 -36.32 10.49
N CYS A 179 1.63 -36.15 11.44
CA CYS A 179 1.26 -37.20 12.40
C CYS A 179 0.72 -38.45 11.71
N GLU A 180 -0.22 -38.32 10.78
CA GLU A 180 -0.82 -39.45 10.05
C GLU A 180 0.20 -40.15 9.16
N VAL A 181 0.99 -39.40 8.39
CA VAL A 181 2.05 -39.98 7.54
C VAL A 181 3.14 -40.64 8.39
N SER A 182 3.51 -40.06 9.53
CA SER A 182 4.46 -40.67 10.46
C SER A 182 3.93 -42.00 11.00
N ALA A 183 2.67 -42.01 11.44
CA ALA A 183 2.02 -43.22 11.96
C ALA A 183 1.92 -44.33 10.89
N ALA A 184 1.67 -43.96 9.63
CA ALA A 184 1.54 -44.90 8.52
C ALA A 184 2.90 -45.42 7.99
N THR A 185 3.95 -44.60 8.00
CA THR A 185 5.22 -44.89 7.29
C THR A 185 6.44 -45.06 8.20
N GLY A 186 6.34 -44.69 9.48
CA GLY A 186 7.48 -44.63 10.41
C GLY A 186 8.42 -43.45 10.16
N ARG A 187 8.07 -42.50 9.27
CA ARG A 187 8.85 -41.27 9.06
C ARG A 187 8.97 -40.49 10.38
N PRO A 188 10.17 -40.05 10.79
CA PRO A 188 10.33 -39.19 11.97
C PRO A 188 9.57 -37.87 11.79
N LEU A 189 8.90 -37.43 12.85
CA LEU A 189 8.23 -36.14 12.88
C LEU A 189 9.27 -35.01 12.95
N PRO A 190 9.25 -34.04 12.02
CA PRO A 190 10.03 -32.83 12.19
C PRO A 190 9.47 -32.02 13.35
N ARG A 191 10.27 -31.09 13.88
CA ARG A 191 9.76 -30.06 14.78
C ARG A 191 8.83 -29.14 13.99
N ILE A 192 7.59 -28.94 14.45
CA ILE A 192 6.62 -28.06 13.78
C ILE A 192 6.27 -26.90 14.71
N ILE A 193 6.39 -25.67 14.21
CA ILE A 193 5.91 -24.45 14.88
C ILE A 193 4.90 -23.72 13.99
N GLY A 194 3.92 -23.06 14.60
CA GLY A 194 2.91 -22.23 13.95
C GLY A 194 3.15 -20.75 14.21
N GLY A 195 2.90 -19.91 13.20
CA GLY A 195 3.06 -18.47 13.28
C GLY A 195 1.98 -17.72 12.53
N ARG A 196 1.60 -16.55 13.03
CA ARG A 196 0.67 -15.63 12.37
C ARG A 196 1.40 -14.46 11.72
N TYR A 197 0.94 -14.06 10.55
CA TYR A 197 1.51 -12.92 9.82
C TYR A 197 0.43 -12.16 9.03
N GLY A 198 0.76 -10.96 8.56
CA GLY A 198 0.04 -10.32 7.44
C GLY A 198 -1.43 -9.98 7.64
N LEU A 199 -1.94 -9.98 8.89
CA LEU A 199 -3.33 -9.65 9.19
C LEU A 199 -3.65 -8.24 8.72
N SER A 200 -4.78 -8.08 8.01
CA SER A 200 -5.21 -6.80 7.43
C SER A 200 -4.13 -6.10 6.60
N SER A 201 -3.35 -6.87 5.84
CA SER A 201 -2.25 -6.37 5.01
C SER A 201 -1.08 -5.75 5.77
N LYS A 202 -0.86 -6.15 7.04
CA LYS A 202 0.43 -5.96 7.69
C LYS A 202 1.55 -6.48 6.78
N GLU A 203 2.67 -5.77 6.73
CA GLU A 203 3.80 -6.15 5.87
C GLU A 203 4.37 -7.52 6.22
N PHE A 204 4.93 -8.18 5.21
CA PHE A 204 5.66 -9.44 5.34
C PHE A 204 6.89 -9.38 4.44
N THR A 205 8.03 -9.02 5.04
CA THR A 205 9.26 -8.66 4.32
C THR A 205 10.29 -9.79 4.35
N PRO A 206 11.36 -9.73 3.54
CA PRO A 206 12.47 -10.68 3.62
C PRO A 206 13.11 -10.78 5.00
N GLY A 207 13.23 -9.65 5.72
CA GLY A 207 13.75 -9.65 7.10
C GLY A 207 12.88 -10.49 8.03
N MET A 208 11.55 -10.40 7.90
CA MET A 208 10.61 -11.22 8.65
C MET A 208 10.72 -12.71 8.30
N VAL A 209 10.84 -13.05 7.01
CA VAL A 209 11.07 -14.44 6.56
C VAL A 209 12.37 -15.00 7.15
N LYS A 210 13.46 -14.23 7.08
CA LYS A 210 14.74 -14.62 7.68
C LYS A 210 14.60 -14.84 9.19
N GLY A 211 13.92 -13.95 9.90
CA GLY A 211 13.66 -14.10 11.34
C GLY A 211 12.95 -15.43 11.69
N ILE A 212 12.08 -15.92 10.81
CA ILE A 212 11.41 -17.23 10.99
C ILE A 212 12.38 -18.39 10.76
N TYR A 213 13.27 -18.30 9.77
CA TYR A 213 14.32 -19.31 9.58
C TYR A 213 15.35 -19.32 10.73
N ASP A 214 15.68 -18.15 11.28
CA ASP A 214 16.52 -18.00 12.46
C ASP A 214 15.84 -18.64 13.68
N GLU A 215 14.54 -18.41 13.86
CA GLU A 215 13.75 -19.06 14.91
C GLU A 215 13.75 -20.58 14.76
N LEU A 216 13.56 -21.12 13.54
CA LEU A 216 13.64 -22.55 13.27
C LEU A 216 15.02 -23.16 13.59
N ALA A 217 16.10 -22.37 13.56
CA ALA A 217 17.44 -22.81 13.95
C ALA A 217 17.69 -22.73 15.46
N SER A 218 16.82 -22.06 16.22
CA SER A 218 16.92 -21.97 17.67
C SER A 218 16.79 -23.34 18.34
N GLN A 219 17.49 -23.51 19.47
CA GLN A 219 17.35 -24.70 20.30
C GLN A 219 15.92 -24.87 20.83
N HIS A 220 15.28 -23.74 21.19
CA HIS A 220 13.95 -23.66 21.78
C HIS A 220 13.08 -22.66 20.99
N PRO A 221 12.60 -23.03 19.80
CA PRO A 221 11.80 -22.14 18.99
C PRO A 221 10.45 -21.87 19.64
N LYS A 222 10.02 -20.62 19.55
CA LYS A 222 8.71 -20.13 19.98
C LYS A 222 7.65 -20.66 19.04
N ASN A 223 6.76 -21.50 19.57
CA ASN A 223 5.54 -21.89 18.87
C ASN A 223 4.44 -20.81 19.08
N HIS A 224 3.42 -20.80 18.22
CA HIS A 224 2.30 -19.85 18.22
C HIS A 224 2.72 -18.37 18.16
N PHE A 225 3.80 -18.10 17.42
CA PHE A 225 4.40 -16.78 17.34
C PHE A 225 3.61 -15.81 16.45
N THR A 226 3.99 -14.54 16.51
CA THR A 226 3.61 -13.51 15.53
C THR A 226 4.86 -12.92 14.88
N ILE A 227 4.73 -12.39 13.67
CA ILE A 227 5.83 -11.70 12.98
C ILE A 227 5.29 -10.40 12.35
N GLY A 228 6.07 -9.33 12.41
CA GLY A 228 5.70 -8.00 11.89
C GLY A 228 4.97 -7.09 12.88
N ILE A 229 4.93 -7.43 14.17
CA ILE A 229 4.42 -6.58 15.26
C ILE A 229 5.35 -6.65 16.48
N ASN A 230 5.21 -5.70 17.40
CA ASN A 230 5.78 -5.78 18.75
C ASN A 230 4.68 -6.20 19.74
N ASP A 231 4.65 -7.48 20.08
CA ASP A 231 3.73 -8.01 21.10
C ASP A 231 4.41 -8.02 22.47
N ASP A 232 4.33 -6.90 23.16
CA ASP A 232 4.86 -6.67 24.51
C ASP A 232 3.89 -7.11 25.62
N VAL A 233 2.74 -7.70 25.26
CA VAL A 233 1.73 -8.18 26.21
C VAL A 233 1.81 -9.68 26.38
N CYS A 234 1.72 -10.44 25.28
CA CYS A 234 1.76 -11.90 25.28
C CYS A 234 3.13 -12.44 24.83
N HIS A 235 4.05 -11.56 24.44
CA HIS A 235 5.41 -11.91 24.02
C HIS A 235 5.46 -12.95 22.90
N THR A 236 4.46 -12.93 22.00
CA THR A 236 4.42 -13.88 20.87
C THR A 236 5.28 -13.45 19.69
N SER A 237 5.66 -12.17 19.59
CA SER A 237 6.40 -11.67 18.42
C SER A 237 7.83 -12.23 18.34
N LEU A 238 8.28 -12.51 17.11
CA LEU A 238 9.67 -12.82 16.81
C LEU A 238 10.47 -11.55 16.51
N SER A 239 11.75 -11.56 16.87
CA SER A 239 12.69 -10.51 16.48
C SER A 239 13.17 -10.75 15.05
N TYR A 240 13.42 -9.68 14.31
CA TYR A 240 13.98 -9.72 12.96
C TYR A 240 14.74 -8.41 12.68
N ASP A 241 15.62 -8.42 11.68
CA ASP A 241 16.28 -7.21 11.19
C ASP A 241 15.38 -6.48 10.18
N PRO A 242 14.85 -5.29 10.50
CA PRO A 242 14.00 -4.54 9.58
C PRO A 242 14.75 -3.94 8.39
N HIS A 243 16.09 -3.90 8.42
CA HIS A 243 16.94 -3.37 7.35
C HIS A 243 17.49 -4.47 6.41
N PHE A 244 17.10 -5.73 6.63
CA PHE A 244 17.53 -6.83 5.78
C PHE A 244 16.88 -6.73 4.40
N SER A 245 17.70 -6.46 3.38
CA SER A 245 17.29 -6.36 1.99
C SER A 245 17.94 -7.44 1.13
N ILE A 246 17.17 -8.01 0.22
CA ILE A 246 17.61 -8.99 -0.78
C ILE A 246 17.42 -8.47 -2.21
N GLU A 247 16.92 -7.24 -2.37
CA GLU A 247 16.61 -6.68 -3.67
C GLU A 247 17.91 -6.27 -4.40
N PRO A 248 18.10 -6.72 -5.65
CA PRO A 248 19.35 -6.52 -6.37
C PRO A 248 19.55 -5.06 -6.81
N GLU A 249 20.80 -4.65 -7.01
CA GLU A 249 21.17 -3.25 -7.30
C GLU A 249 20.70 -2.77 -8.68
N ASP A 250 20.58 -3.68 -9.66
CA ASP A 250 20.11 -3.40 -11.03
C ASP A 250 18.58 -3.34 -11.15
N THR A 251 17.85 -3.44 -10.03
CA THR A 251 16.41 -3.14 -9.98
C THR A 251 16.21 -1.68 -9.55
N VAL A 252 15.49 -0.92 -10.37
CA VAL A 252 15.02 0.41 -9.97
C VAL A 252 13.89 0.24 -8.97
N ARG A 253 14.04 0.85 -7.79
CA ARG A 253 13.13 0.80 -6.64
C ARG A 253 12.72 2.23 -6.32
N ALA A 254 11.53 2.60 -6.74
CA ALA A 254 11.07 3.97 -6.70
C ALA A 254 9.90 4.15 -5.73
N VAL A 255 9.96 5.19 -4.89
CA VAL A 255 8.90 5.57 -3.96
C VAL A 255 8.41 6.98 -4.30
N PHE A 256 7.09 7.14 -4.43
CA PHE A 256 6.47 8.42 -4.78
C PHE A 256 5.48 8.82 -3.70
N TRP A 257 5.71 9.97 -3.08
CA TRP A 257 4.83 10.60 -2.11
C TRP A 257 3.98 11.64 -2.80
N GLY A 258 2.68 11.38 -2.93
CA GLY A 258 1.71 12.27 -3.55
C GLY A 258 0.48 12.51 -2.68
N LEU A 259 -0.30 13.53 -3.04
CA LEU A 259 -1.57 13.85 -2.40
C LEU A 259 -2.73 13.13 -3.10
N GLY A 260 -3.72 12.67 -2.34
CA GLY A 260 -4.97 12.17 -2.89
C GLY A 260 -5.59 13.17 -3.86
N SER A 261 -5.74 12.75 -5.12
CA SER A 261 -6.26 13.52 -6.26
C SER A 261 -5.28 14.48 -6.98
N ASP A 262 -3.97 14.44 -6.70
CA ASP A 262 -2.97 15.22 -7.46
C ASP A 262 -2.53 14.58 -8.79
N GLY A 263 -2.94 13.33 -9.03
CA GLY A 263 -2.64 12.57 -10.25
C GLY A 263 -1.38 11.70 -10.19
N THR A 264 -0.65 11.67 -9.07
CA THR A 264 0.58 10.88 -8.86
C THR A 264 0.36 9.39 -9.13
N VAL A 265 -0.65 8.79 -8.50
CA VAL A 265 -0.99 7.38 -8.69
C VAL A 265 -1.31 7.09 -10.16
N GLY A 266 -2.04 7.98 -10.82
CA GLY A 266 -2.40 7.84 -12.24
C GLY A 266 -1.17 7.86 -13.15
N ALA A 267 -0.25 8.80 -12.92
CA ALA A 267 1.03 8.88 -13.61
C ALA A 267 1.88 7.61 -13.39
N ASN A 268 1.98 7.13 -12.16
CA ASN A 268 2.75 5.92 -11.85
C ASN A 268 2.15 4.66 -12.52
N LYS A 269 0.82 4.52 -12.54
CA LYS A 269 0.16 3.45 -13.31
C LYS A 269 0.46 3.54 -14.80
N ASN A 270 0.56 4.75 -15.34
CA ASN A 270 0.94 4.97 -16.73
C ASN A 270 2.42 4.63 -16.98
N SER A 271 3.34 5.04 -16.09
CA SER A 271 4.76 4.69 -16.16
C SER A 271 4.98 3.18 -16.15
N ILE A 272 4.25 2.44 -15.29
CA ILE A 272 4.30 0.97 -15.26
C ILE A 272 3.91 0.37 -16.61
N LYS A 273 2.86 0.90 -17.25
CA LYS A 273 2.43 0.42 -18.57
C LYS A 273 3.46 0.74 -19.65
N ILE A 274 3.99 1.96 -19.67
CA ILE A 274 5.04 2.35 -20.63
C ILE A 274 6.24 1.40 -20.49
N ILE A 275 6.79 1.26 -19.29
CA ILE A 275 7.98 0.44 -19.07
C ILE A 275 7.67 -1.05 -19.30
N GLY A 276 6.53 -1.55 -18.82
CA GLY A 276 6.16 -2.95 -18.95
C GLY A 276 5.79 -3.39 -20.37
N GLU A 277 5.12 -2.55 -21.15
CA GLU A 277 4.67 -2.87 -22.52
C GLU A 277 5.75 -2.58 -23.57
N GLU A 278 6.52 -1.49 -23.41
CA GLU A 278 7.42 -0.98 -24.45
C GLU A 278 8.88 -1.40 -24.22
N THR A 279 9.17 -2.12 -23.12
CA THR A 279 10.53 -2.56 -22.78
C THR A 279 10.54 -4.04 -22.35
N PRO A 280 11.69 -4.73 -22.42
CA PRO A 280 11.83 -6.09 -21.92
C PRO A 280 11.77 -6.18 -20.38
N ASN A 281 11.86 -5.07 -19.66
CA ASN A 281 11.81 -5.08 -18.19
C ASN A 281 10.48 -5.64 -17.68
N TYR A 282 10.54 -6.28 -16.53
CA TYR A 282 9.40 -6.51 -15.66
C TYR A 282 9.09 -5.23 -14.91
N ALA A 283 7.81 -5.02 -14.63
CA ALA A 283 7.32 -3.83 -13.96
C ALA A 283 6.32 -4.25 -12.89
N GLN A 284 6.52 -3.75 -11.67
CA GLN A 284 5.63 -3.92 -10.53
C GLN A 284 5.21 -2.55 -10.00
N GLY A 285 3.96 -2.42 -9.57
CA GLY A 285 3.50 -1.27 -8.82
C GLY A 285 2.48 -1.61 -7.74
N TYR A 286 2.71 -1.07 -6.55
CA TYR A 286 1.80 -1.14 -5.43
C TYR A 286 1.52 0.26 -4.89
N PHE A 287 0.29 0.52 -4.45
CA PHE A 287 -0.17 1.85 -4.08
C PHE A 287 -0.81 1.81 -2.70
N VAL A 288 -0.18 2.49 -1.74
CA VAL A 288 -0.71 2.70 -0.40
C VAL A 288 -1.56 3.97 -0.44
N TYR A 289 -2.84 3.82 -0.07
CA TYR A 289 -3.77 4.93 0.05
C TYR A 289 -4.09 5.17 1.52
N ASP A 290 -4.28 6.44 1.87
CA ASP A 290 -4.88 6.82 3.14
C ASP A 290 -6.38 6.43 3.18
N SER A 291 -6.88 6.18 4.39
CA SER A 291 -8.31 6.11 4.72
C SER A 291 -9.06 7.40 4.37
N LYS A 292 -8.35 8.54 4.36
CA LYS A 292 -8.89 9.86 4.02
C LYS A 292 -9.19 9.95 2.52
N LYS A 293 -10.47 10.09 2.17
CA LYS A 293 -10.96 10.16 0.77
C LYS A 293 -10.37 11.32 -0.04
N SER A 294 -10.06 12.44 0.60
CA SER A 294 -9.50 13.63 -0.06
C SER A 294 -8.34 14.21 0.75
N GLY A 295 -7.27 14.63 0.07
CA GLY A 295 -6.09 15.25 0.68
C GLY A 295 -5.33 14.33 1.66
N GLY A 296 -5.53 13.02 1.55
CA GLY A 296 -4.72 12.02 2.26
C GLY A 296 -3.40 11.80 1.54
N VAL A 297 -2.43 11.17 2.22
CA VAL A 297 -1.18 10.78 1.58
C VAL A 297 -1.41 9.55 0.69
N THR A 298 -0.72 9.51 -0.44
CA THR A 298 -0.59 8.33 -1.27
C THR A 298 0.88 8.02 -1.45
N VAL A 299 1.26 6.76 -1.24
CA VAL A 299 2.64 6.29 -1.43
C VAL A 299 2.64 5.22 -2.51
N SER A 300 3.29 5.50 -3.63
CA SER A 300 3.44 4.53 -4.73
C SER A 300 4.80 3.85 -4.63
N HIS A 301 4.83 2.52 -4.64
CA HIS A 301 6.03 1.71 -4.63
C HIS A 301 6.15 1.01 -5.98
N LEU A 302 7.17 1.37 -6.75
CA LEU A 302 7.40 0.82 -8.08
C LEU A 302 8.73 0.05 -8.12
N ARG A 303 8.74 -1.05 -8.88
CA ARG A 303 9.95 -1.80 -9.18
C ARG A 303 10.05 -2.05 -10.68
N PHE A 304 11.25 -1.88 -11.23
CA PHE A 304 11.55 -2.17 -12.63
C PHE A 304 12.88 -2.89 -12.72
N GLY A 305 12.94 -3.99 -13.47
CA GLY A 305 14.19 -4.73 -13.64
C GLY A 305 14.11 -5.80 -14.73
N PRO A 306 15.25 -6.40 -15.09
CA PRO A 306 15.34 -7.37 -16.17
C PRO A 306 14.80 -8.77 -15.80
N ARG A 307 14.50 -9.01 -14.51
CA ARG A 307 14.05 -10.30 -13.97
C ARG A 307 12.62 -10.22 -13.43
N PRO A 308 11.88 -11.33 -13.36
CA PRO A 308 10.58 -11.39 -12.70
C PRO A 308 10.66 -10.83 -11.27
N ILE A 309 9.69 -9.99 -10.90
CA ILE A 309 9.68 -9.30 -9.61
C ILE A 309 8.75 -10.06 -8.66
N GLN A 310 9.34 -10.77 -7.69
CA GLN A 310 8.64 -11.53 -6.65
C GLN A 310 8.52 -10.76 -5.32
N SER A 311 8.95 -9.50 -5.31
CA SER A 311 9.05 -8.67 -4.11
C SER A 311 7.66 -8.17 -3.67
N VAL A 312 6.86 -9.04 -3.08
CA VAL A 312 5.47 -8.76 -2.67
C VAL A 312 5.42 -8.12 -1.27
N TYR A 313 6.15 -7.01 -1.14
CA TYR A 313 6.28 -6.15 0.04
C TYR A 313 6.57 -4.71 -0.41
N LEU A 314 6.41 -3.73 0.48
CA LEU A 314 6.73 -2.33 0.19
C LEU A 314 8.22 -2.13 -0.10
N VAL A 315 8.56 -1.13 -0.90
CA VAL A 315 9.97 -0.74 -1.10
C VAL A 315 10.48 -0.09 0.19
N GLN A 316 11.44 -0.75 0.85
CA GLN A 316 12.12 -0.24 2.05
C GLN A 316 13.49 0.39 1.72
N HIS A 317 14.07 0.06 0.57
CA HIS A 317 15.37 0.53 0.10
C HIS A 317 15.24 1.07 -1.33
N ALA A 318 14.88 2.34 -1.45
CA ALA A 318 14.63 3.04 -2.71
C ALA A 318 15.90 3.71 -3.24
N ASN A 319 16.22 3.48 -4.51
CA ASN A 319 17.24 4.25 -5.24
C ASN A 319 16.67 5.50 -5.91
N PHE A 320 15.34 5.63 -5.95
CA PHE A 320 14.65 6.84 -6.38
C PHE A 320 13.50 7.20 -5.43
N VAL A 321 13.44 8.45 -4.98
CA VAL A 321 12.34 8.98 -4.16
C VAL A 321 11.81 10.26 -4.79
N ALA A 322 10.50 10.34 -5.01
CA ALA A 322 9.85 11.58 -5.44
C ALA A 322 8.87 12.09 -4.38
N VAL A 323 8.93 13.39 -4.11
CA VAL A 323 8.06 14.10 -3.17
C VAL A 323 7.29 15.14 -3.96
N HIS A 324 6.02 14.85 -4.27
CA HIS A 324 5.19 15.71 -5.12
C HIS A 324 4.49 16.84 -4.34
N GLN A 325 4.60 16.84 -3.01
CA GLN A 325 4.10 17.88 -2.13
C GLN A 325 5.21 18.34 -1.18
N PHE A 326 5.65 19.59 -1.31
CA PHE A 326 6.74 20.13 -0.50
C PHE A 326 6.50 19.97 1.01
N GLY A 327 5.29 20.26 1.49
CA GLY A 327 4.93 20.16 2.91
C GLY A 327 4.98 18.74 3.50
N PHE A 328 5.14 17.69 2.69
CA PHE A 328 5.36 16.34 3.22
C PHE A 328 6.73 16.17 3.88
N LEU A 329 7.74 16.96 3.47
CA LEU A 329 9.07 16.98 4.09
C LEU A 329 9.03 17.47 5.54
N GLU A 330 7.96 18.16 5.94
CA GLU A 330 7.75 18.67 7.30
C GLU A 330 6.89 17.73 8.17
N ARG A 331 6.36 16.64 7.60
CA ARG A 331 5.29 15.84 8.24
C ARG A 331 5.51 14.34 8.21
N TYR A 332 6.20 13.84 7.20
CA TYR A 332 6.33 12.41 6.94
C TYR A 332 7.79 12.00 6.78
N PRO A 333 8.14 10.75 7.12
CA PRO A 333 9.46 10.18 6.92
C PRO A 333 9.75 9.89 5.43
N VAL A 334 9.64 10.89 4.56
CA VAL A 334 9.66 10.68 3.09
C VAL A 334 11.00 10.17 2.57
N LEU A 335 12.09 10.42 3.29
CA LEU A 335 13.45 10.02 2.91
C LEU A 335 13.93 8.74 3.61
N ASP A 336 13.14 8.13 4.48
CA ASP A 336 13.61 6.98 5.29
C ASP A 336 13.99 5.80 4.40
N ALA A 337 13.17 5.51 3.38
CA ALA A 337 13.44 4.45 2.41
C ALA A 337 14.63 4.74 1.47
N ALA A 338 15.11 5.99 1.37
CA ALA A 338 16.19 6.31 0.44
C ALA A 338 17.51 5.62 0.86
N VAL A 339 18.14 4.89 -0.06
CA VAL A 339 19.48 4.34 0.14
C VAL A 339 20.55 5.42 -0.01
N PRO A 340 21.78 5.23 0.50
CA PRO A 340 22.88 6.14 0.23
C PRO A 340 23.10 6.36 -1.28
N GLY A 341 23.25 7.62 -1.70
CA GLY A 341 23.41 7.99 -3.10
C GLY A 341 22.12 8.03 -3.93
N ALA A 342 20.95 7.71 -3.34
CA ALA A 342 19.68 7.70 -4.06
C ALA A 342 19.33 9.07 -4.67
N THR A 343 18.61 9.04 -5.78
CA THR A 343 18.10 10.24 -6.45
C THR A 343 16.78 10.67 -5.81
N VAL A 344 16.68 11.94 -5.46
CA VAL A 344 15.48 12.53 -4.85
C VAL A 344 14.94 13.63 -5.75
N LEU A 345 13.66 13.56 -6.12
CA LEU A 345 12.97 14.60 -6.88
C LEU A 345 11.94 15.30 -5.98
N ILE A 346 12.08 16.60 -5.77
CA ILE A 346 11.19 17.40 -4.92
C ILE A 346 10.41 18.38 -5.79
N ASN A 347 9.07 18.31 -5.71
CA ASN A 347 8.21 19.38 -6.20
C ASN A 347 8.27 20.55 -5.22
N SER A 348 9.06 21.58 -5.53
CA SER A 348 9.29 22.74 -4.68
C SER A 348 8.75 23.99 -5.34
N PRO A 349 7.95 24.83 -4.64
CA PRO A 349 7.51 26.13 -5.17
C PRO A 349 8.64 27.18 -5.14
N PHE A 350 9.84 26.79 -4.71
CA PHE A 350 11.00 27.67 -4.56
C PHE A 350 12.11 27.26 -5.54
N GLY A 351 12.99 28.20 -5.89
CA GLY A 351 14.22 27.89 -6.62
C GLY A 351 15.18 26.99 -5.80
N PRO A 352 16.25 26.45 -6.41
CA PRO A 352 17.16 25.52 -5.73
C PRO A 352 17.80 26.11 -4.46
N GLU A 353 18.32 27.35 -4.51
CA GLU A 353 18.97 27.97 -3.35
C GLU A 353 18.00 28.19 -2.18
N GLU A 354 16.78 28.65 -2.45
CA GLU A 354 15.78 28.86 -1.41
C GLU A 354 15.22 27.52 -0.89
N THR A 355 15.07 26.52 -1.77
CA THR A 355 14.57 25.20 -1.39
C THR A 355 15.40 24.62 -0.26
N TRP A 356 16.74 24.62 -0.38
CA TRP A 356 17.61 24.10 0.67
C TRP A 356 17.35 24.78 2.03
N LYS A 357 17.33 26.12 2.06
CA LYS A 357 17.10 26.92 3.29
C LYS A 357 15.73 26.70 3.94
N ARG A 358 14.75 26.23 3.16
CA ARG A 358 13.39 25.95 3.64
C ARG A 358 13.25 24.55 4.23
N LEU A 359 14.14 23.61 3.90
CA LEU A 359 14.07 22.24 4.42
C LEU A 359 14.28 22.20 5.95
N PRO A 360 13.55 21.35 6.68
CA PRO A 360 13.82 21.10 8.09
C PRO A 360 15.23 20.55 8.31
N ARG A 361 15.80 20.81 9.49
CA ARG A 361 17.12 20.34 9.93
C ARG A 361 17.30 18.84 9.72
N SER A 362 16.35 18.03 10.20
CA SER A 362 16.40 16.57 10.08
C SER A 362 16.41 16.08 8.63
N VAL A 363 15.75 16.79 7.72
CA VAL A 363 15.74 16.48 6.29
C VAL A 363 17.10 16.79 5.65
N GLN A 364 17.68 17.96 5.96
CA GLN A 364 19.03 18.31 5.52
C GLN A 364 20.07 17.31 6.02
N GLU A 365 20.00 16.91 7.29
CA GLU A 365 20.86 15.88 7.88
C GLU A 365 20.74 14.54 7.14
N GLN A 366 19.52 14.11 6.81
CA GLN A 366 19.32 12.88 6.02
C GLN A 366 19.94 13.00 4.63
N ILE A 367 19.77 14.12 3.94
CA ILE A 367 20.34 14.38 2.61
C ILE A 367 21.87 14.28 2.65
N LEU A 368 22.52 14.95 3.61
CA LEU A 368 23.98 14.95 3.77
C LEU A 368 24.50 13.57 4.16
N ARG A 369 23.94 12.96 5.22
CA ARG A 369 24.37 11.66 5.73
C ARG A 369 24.26 10.56 4.68
N LYS A 370 23.17 10.56 3.91
CA LYS A 370 22.94 9.57 2.84
C LYS A 370 23.55 10.01 1.50
N LYS A 371 24.18 11.19 1.40
CA LYS A 371 24.77 11.74 0.16
C LYS A 371 23.78 11.70 -1.01
N LEU A 372 22.55 12.16 -0.78
CA LEU A 372 21.46 12.06 -1.75
C LEU A 372 21.67 12.99 -2.94
N ASN A 373 21.27 12.53 -4.13
CA ASN A 373 21.29 13.32 -5.36
C ASN A 373 19.94 14.04 -5.52
N VAL A 374 19.83 15.25 -4.97
CA VAL A 374 18.56 15.99 -4.91
C VAL A 374 18.35 16.88 -6.14
N TRP A 375 17.14 16.80 -6.70
CA TRP A 375 16.65 17.60 -7.82
C TRP A 375 15.35 18.28 -7.43
N VAL A 376 15.15 19.50 -7.92
CA VAL A 376 13.98 20.32 -7.64
C VAL A 376 13.30 20.76 -8.93
N LEU A 377 11.97 20.85 -8.88
CA LEU A 377 11.12 21.31 -9.98
C LEU A 377 9.88 21.98 -9.38
N ASP A 378 9.53 23.17 -9.85
CA ASP A 378 8.22 23.76 -9.52
C ASP A 378 7.17 23.27 -10.51
N GLY A 379 6.55 22.14 -10.18
CA GLY A 379 5.55 21.53 -11.03
C GLY A 379 4.29 22.38 -11.19
N TYR A 380 3.95 23.20 -10.19
CA TYR A 380 2.75 24.04 -10.24
C TYR A 380 2.93 25.26 -11.14
N SER A 381 4.10 25.91 -11.08
CA SER A 381 4.42 27.01 -11.98
C SER A 381 4.52 26.53 -13.44
N VAL A 382 5.15 25.38 -13.68
CA VAL A 382 5.20 24.77 -15.02
C VAL A 382 3.80 24.41 -15.52
N ALA A 383 2.95 23.81 -14.66
CA ALA A 383 1.57 23.49 -15.03
C ALA A 383 0.74 24.73 -15.38
N LYS A 384 0.92 25.84 -14.64
CA LYS A 384 0.24 27.11 -14.92
C LYS A 384 0.73 27.74 -16.22
N ALA A 385 2.04 27.77 -16.46
CA ALA A 385 2.65 28.33 -17.67
C ALA A 385 2.24 27.56 -18.94
N THR A 386 2.03 26.25 -18.83
CA THR A 386 1.65 25.37 -19.95
C THR A 386 0.14 25.18 -20.12
N GLY A 387 -0.68 25.84 -19.31
CA GLY A 387 -2.14 25.76 -19.39
C GLY A 387 -2.75 24.46 -18.82
N MET A 388 -1.99 23.70 -18.03
CA MET A 388 -2.44 22.47 -17.37
C MET A 388 -3.19 22.71 -16.03
N GLY A 389 -3.27 23.96 -15.58
CA GLY A 389 -3.89 24.32 -14.30
C GLY A 389 -3.03 23.82 -13.13
N GLY A 390 -3.65 23.15 -12.14
CA GLY A 390 -2.95 22.59 -10.97
C GLY A 390 -2.47 21.14 -11.14
N ARG A 391 -2.45 20.60 -12.37
CA ARG A 391 -2.09 19.19 -12.61
C ARG A 391 -0.58 19.04 -12.83
N ILE A 392 0.11 18.43 -11.86
CA ILE A 392 1.57 18.24 -11.91
C ILE A 392 1.98 16.85 -12.40
N ASN A 393 1.03 15.97 -12.68
CA ASN A 393 1.26 14.55 -12.93
C ASN A 393 2.22 14.27 -14.11
N THR A 394 1.98 14.85 -15.30
CA THR A 394 2.85 14.67 -16.49
C THR A 394 4.24 15.27 -16.26
N ILE A 395 4.31 16.39 -15.54
CA ILE A 395 5.53 17.14 -15.25
C ILE A 395 6.44 16.32 -14.31
N MET A 396 5.90 15.84 -13.19
CA MET A 396 6.65 15.00 -12.25
C MET A 396 7.00 13.63 -12.85
N GLN A 397 6.12 13.05 -13.67
CA GLN A 397 6.40 11.83 -14.42
C GLN A 397 7.62 12.00 -15.35
N THR A 398 7.71 13.14 -16.02
CA THR A 398 8.87 13.48 -16.87
C THR A 398 10.15 13.54 -16.05
N GLY A 399 10.12 14.17 -14.87
CA GLY A 399 11.24 14.17 -13.94
C GLY A 399 11.69 12.77 -13.52
N PHE A 400 10.75 11.86 -13.24
CA PHE A 400 11.07 10.46 -12.94
C PHE A 400 11.79 9.76 -14.10
N PHE A 401 11.26 9.85 -15.32
CA PHE A 401 11.88 9.21 -16.48
C PHE A 401 13.27 9.77 -16.79
N ALA A 402 13.48 11.07 -16.59
CA ALA A 402 14.77 11.72 -16.81
C ALA A 402 15.84 11.33 -15.78
N LEU A 403 15.44 10.94 -14.56
CA LEU A 403 16.33 10.80 -13.41
C LEU A 403 16.46 9.37 -12.86
N SER A 404 15.50 8.48 -13.15
CA SER A 404 15.43 7.15 -12.54
C SER A 404 16.43 6.13 -13.10
N GLY A 405 16.96 6.37 -14.30
CA GLY A 405 17.87 5.44 -14.97
C GLY A 405 17.21 4.15 -15.49
N VAL A 406 15.88 4.03 -15.44
CA VAL A 406 15.16 2.85 -15.99
C VAL A 406 15.33 2.76 -17.50
N LEU A 407 15.38 3.90 -18.17
CA LEU A 407 15.58 4.06 -19.60
C LEU A 407 16.64 5.15 -19.83
N ASP A 408 17.33 5.06 -20.97
CA ASP A 408 18.12 6.18 -21.45
C ASP A 408 17.22 7.41 -21.64
N ARG A 409 17.77 8.61 -21.38
CA ARG A 409 17.01 9.86 -21.35
C ARG A 409 16.29 10.14 -22.66
N GLU A 410 16.93 9.93 -23.81
CA GLU A 410 16.31 10.20 -25.12
C GLU A 410 15.19 9.20 -25.41
N ALA A 411 15.45 7.91 -25.12
CA ALA A 411 14.45 6.85 -25.26
C ALA A 411 13.24 7.09 -24.34
N ALA A 412 13.47 7.53 -23.10
CA ALA A 412 12.43 7.82 -22.13
C ALA A 412 11.52 8.97 -22.61
N ILE A 413 12.09 10.05 -23.12
CA ILE A 413 11.32 11.19 -23.65
C ILE A 413 10.49 10.76 -24.87
N ALA A 414 11.07 9.97 -25.77
CA ALA A 414 10.36 9.46 -26.94
C ALA A 414 9.15 8.59 -26.55
N GLU A 415 9.32 7.68 -25.59
CA GLU A 415 8.25 6.80 -25.11
C GLU A 415 7.16 7.57 -24.34
N ILE A 416 7.52 8.58 -23.54
CA ILE A 416 6.54 9.48 -22.90
C ILE A 416 5.70 10.20 -23.97
N LYS A 417 6.33 10.82 -24.97
CA LYS A 417 5.60 11.54 -26.04
C LYS A 417 4.72 10.60 -26.86
N LYS A 418 5.17 9.37 -27.13
CA LYS A 418 4.37 8.31 -27.77
C LYS A 418 3.15 7.93 -26.93
N ALA A 419 3.33 7.72 -25.62
CA ALA A 419 2.24 7.37 -24.70
C ALA A 419 1.22 8.51 -24.53
N ILE A 420 1.68 9.77 -24.47
CA ILE A 420 0.82 10.96 -24.48
C ILE A 420 -0.05 10.96 -25.73
N ARG A 421 0.53 10.74 -26.92
CA ARG A 421 -0.25 10.69 -28.17
C ARG A 421 -1.26 9.54 -28.19
N LYS A 422 -0.88 8.35 -27.72
CA LYS A 422 -1.79 7.19 -27.58
C LYS A 422 -2.97 7.48 -26.64
N THR A 423 -2.71 8.17 -25.52
CA THR A 423 -3.70 8.44 -24.47
C THR A 423 -4.61 9.62 -24.81
N TYR A 424 -4.02 10.71 -25.29
CA TYR A 424 -4.70 12.00 -25.46
C TYR A 424 -5.00 12.36 -26.92
N GLY A 425 -4.54 11.58 -27.91
CA GLY A 425 -4.82 11.85 -29.32
C GLY A 425 -6.32 11.92 -29.64
N LYS A 426 -7.15 11.15 -28.93
CA LYS A 426 -8.62 11.21 -29.05
C LYS A 426 -9.25 12.51 -28.52
N ARG A 427 -8.50 13.31 -27.75
CA ARG A 427 -8.95 14.60 -27.17
C ARG A 427 -8.52 15.81 -28.00
N GLY A 428 -7.85 15.60 -29.14
CA GLY A 428 -7.44 16.63 -30.08
C GLY A 428 -5.96 17.03 -29.96
N GLU A 429 -5.41 17.54 -31.07
CA GLU A 429 -3.97 17.85 -31.19
C GLU A 429 -3.51 18.95 -30.23
N ALA A 430 -4.36 19.94 -29.93
CA ALA A 430 -4.04 21.00 -28.97
C ALA A 430 -3.69 20.44 -27.58
N VAL A 431 -4.41 19.42 -27.10
CA VAL A 431 -4.16 18.78 -25.81
C VAL A 431 -2.84 17.99 -25.85
N VAL A 432 -2.54 17.34 -26.98
CA VAL A 432 -1.27 16.61 -27.17
C VAL A 432 -0.09 17.57 -27.13
N GLN A 433 -0.16 18.69 -27.87
CA GLN A 433 0.90 19.70 -27.90
C GLN A 433 1.09 20.38 -26.54
N GLN A 434 0.01 20.65 -25.79
CA GLN A 434 0.12 21.13 -24.41
C GLN A 434 0.89 20.17 -23.51
N ASN A 435 0.63 18.87 -23.61
CA ASN A 435 1.37 17.86 -22.84
C ASN A 435 2.83 17.74 -23.31
N PHE A 436 3.11 17.90 -24.60
CA PHE A 436 4.49 17.93 -25.10
C PHE A 436 5.26 19.14 -24.59
N ALA A 437 4.65 20.33 -24.63
CA ALA A 437 5.23 21.53 -24.03
C ALA A 437 5.50 21.33 -22.53
N ALA A 438 4.57 20.71 -21.79
CA ALA A 438 4.80 20.38 -20.38
C ALA A 438 5.97 19.43 -20.13
N VAL A 439 6.20 18.45 -21.01
CA VAL A 439 7.38 17.57 -20.93
C VAL A 439 8.66 18.39 -21.17
N ASP A 440 8.69 19.23 -22.19
CA ASP A 440 9.88 20.00 -22.56
C ASP A 440 10.21 21.06 -21.49
N GLU A 441 9.19 21.77 -20.99
CA GLU A 441 9.32 22.74 -19.89
C GLU A 441 9.72 22.10 -18.56
N ALA A 442 9.20 20.89 -18.26
CA ALA A 442 9.61 20.15 -17.07
C ALA A 442 11.11 19.84 -17.09
N LEU A 443 11.65 19.46 -18.24
CA LEU A 443 13.08 19.18 -18.40
C LEU A 443 13.94 20.44 -18.31
N ALA A 444 13.44 21.57 -18.83
CA ALA A 444 14.13 22.86 -18.77
C ALA A 444 14.21 23.43 -17.35
N HIS A 445 13.17 23.19 -16.54
CA HIS A 445 13.06 23.66 -15.15
C HIS A 445 13.48 22.62 -14.11
N LEU A 446 14.07 21.50 -14.54
CA LEU A 446 14.59 20.47 -13.65
C LEU A 446 16.01 20.85 -13.21
N HIS A 447 16.15 21.30 -11.97
CA HIS A 447 17.42 21.81 -11.46
C HIS A 447 18.01 20.87 -10.41
N LYS A 448 19.32 20.64 -10.50
CA LYS A 448 20.05 19.94 -9.44
C LYS A 448 20.19 20.89 -8.24
N LEU A 449 19.87 20.40 -7.04
CA LEU A 449 20.05 21.17 -5.82
C LEU A 449 21.54 21.27 -5.50
N VAL A 450 22.03 22.49 -5.24
CA VAL A 450 23.37 22.68 -4.68
C VAL A 450 23.27 22.40 -3.19
N ILE A 451 23.96 21.34 -2.74
CA ILE A 451 23.93 20.88 -1.35
C ILE A 451 25.22 21.37 -0.69
N PRO A 452 25.16 22.24 0.33
CA PRO A 452 26.32 22.64 1.14
C PRO A 452 26.91 21.47 1.92
N ASP A 453 28.09 21.65 2.51
CA ASP A 453 28.74 20.60 3.31
C ASP A 453 28.12 20.43 4.71
N ASP A 454 27.45 21.47 5.21
CA ASP A 454 26.87 21.54 6.55
C ASP A 454 25.37 21.78 6.54
N VAL A 455 24.73 21.44 7.66
CA VAL A 455 23.32 21.72 7.94
C VAL A 455 23.16 23.21 8.24
N GLU A 456 22.31 23.90 7.48
CA GLU A 456 22.07 25.34 7.64
C GLU A 456 20.74 25.64 8.36
N SER A 457 19.83 24.67 8.41
CA SER A 457 18.49 24.87 8.97
C SER A 457 18.47 24.78 10.50
N GLU A 458 17.89 25.79 11.12
CA GLU A 458 17.54 25.80 12.55
C GLU A 458 16.11 25.29 12.82
N ARG A 459 15.37 24.92 11.77
CA ARG A 459 13.95 24.54 11.87
C ARG A 459 13.83 23.04 12.10
N ASP A 460 13.37 22.66 13.29
CA ASP A 460 12.96 21.28 13.56
C ASP A 460 11.57 20.99 12.98
N LEU A 461 11.22 19.70 12.90
CA LEU A 461 9.89 19.28 12.48
C LEU A 461 8.86 19.77 13.51
N PRO A 462 7.72 20.35 13.06
CA PRO A 462 6.66 20.71 13.98
C PRO A 462 6.09 19.46 14.66
N PRO A 463 5.54 19.60 15.89
CA PRO A 463 4.87 18.48 16.54
C PRO A 463 3.67 18.03 15.70
N VAL A 464 3.48 16.70 15.59
CA VAL A 464 2.43 16.11 14.74
C VAL A 464 1.02 16.50 15.21
N VAL A 465 0.87 16.67 16.52
CA VAL A 465 -0.35 17.17 17.18
C VAL A 465 0.05 18.21 18.24
N PRO A 466 -0.83 19.17 18.60
CA PRO A 466 -0.53 20.16 19.61
C PRO A 466 -0.22 19.56 21.00
N PRO A 467 0.63 20.19 21.83
CA PRO A 467 0.96 19.71 23.19
C PRO A 467 -0.24 19.56 24.13
N GLU A 468 -1.34 20.28 23.86
CA GLU A 468 -2.58 20.24 24.65
C GLU A 468 -3.46 19.03 24.30
N ALA A 469 -3.10 18.24 23.28
CA ALA A 469 -3.85 17.07 22.90
C ALA A 469 -3.85 16.02 24.04
N PRO A 470 -4.92 15.23 24.23
CA PRO A 470 -4.96 14.17 25.24
C PRO A 470 -3.83 13.15 25.05
N GLU A 471 -3.43 12.49 26.12
CA GLU A 471 -2.32 11.51 26.12
C GLU A 471 -2.46 10.44 25.03
N PHE A 472 -3.66 9.87 24.85
CA PHE A 472 -3.91 8.89 23.78
C PHE A 472 -3.65 9.47 22.39
N VAL A 473 -4.01 10.74 22.16
CA VAL A 473 -3.77 11.42 20.89
C VAL A 473 -2.28 11.65 20.67
N GLN A 474 -1.55 12.04 21.71
CA GLN A 474 -0.10 12.26 21.62
C GLN A 474 0.69 10.96 21.41
N LYS A 475 0.35 9.90 22.13
CA LYS A 475 1.13 8.64 22.14
C LYS A 475 0.73 7.67 21.04
N VAL A 476 -0.55 7.66 20.64
CA VAL A 476 -1.09 6.66 19.71
C VAL A 476 -1.50 7.33 18.40
N THR A 477 -2.43 8.30 18.44
CA THR A 477 -2.94 8.94 17.21
C THR A 477 -1.84 9.67 16.44
N ALA A 478 -0.94 10.38 17.11
CA ALA A 478 0.15 11.11 16.46
C ALA A 478 1.11 10.19 15.71
N MET A 479 1.44 9.01 16.27
CA MET A 479 2.27 8.01 15.59
C MET A 479 1.59 7.50 14.31
N MET A 480 0.28 7.26 14.34
CA MET A 480 -0.48 6.88 13.15
C MET A 480 -0.52 8.01 12.10
N ILE A 481 -0.75 9.25 12.52
CA ILE A 481 -0.75 10.43 11.63
C ILE A 481 0.61 10.63 10.97
N ALA A 482 1.71 10.39 11.70
CA ALA A 482 3.08 10.51 11.22
C ALA A 482 3.51 9.37 10.28
N GLY A 483 2.65 8.38 10.02
CA GLY A 483 2.99 7.20 9.23
C GLY A 483 3.87 6.17 9.97
N ARG A 484 3.92 6.24 11.30
CA ARG A 484 4.71 5.34 12.18
C ARG A 484 3.81 4.40 13.01
N GLY A 485 2.60 4.13 12.53
CA GLY A 485 1.64 3.28 13.23
C GLY A 485 2.10 1.83 13.42
N ASP A 486 2.97 1.33 12.53
CA ASP A 486 3.55 -0.02 12.64
C ASP A 486 4.51 -0.18 13.83
N GLU A 487 5.00 0.91 14.41
CA GLU A 487 5.90 0.91 15.57
C GLU A 487 5.15 0.81 16.91
N LEU A 488 3.83 1.04 16.90
CA LEU A 488 3.01 0.95 18.10
C LEU A 488 2.97 -0.50 18.59
N PRO A 489 3.33 -0.76 19.87
CA PRO A 489 3.23 -2.10 20.44
C PRO A 489 1.78 -2.48 20.71
N VAL A 490 1.53 -3.77 20.95
CA VAL A 490 0.20 -4.29 21.28
C VAL A 490 -0.39 -3.58 22.52
N SER A 491 0.43 -3.30 23.55
CA SER A 491 -0.01 -2.61 24.77
C SER A 491 -0.53 -1.19 24.55
N ALA A 492 -0.20 -0.54 23.43
CA ALA A 492 -0.63 0.82 23.12
C ALA A 492 -2.09 0.89 22.64
N LEU A 493 -2.68 -0.24 22.21
CA LEU A 493 -4.01 -0.29 21.64
C LEU A 493 -5.05 -0.83 22.63
N PRO A 494 -6.29 -0.31 22.60
CA PRO A 494 -7.36 -0.80 23.47
C PRO A 494 -7.76 -2.24 23.10
N ALA A 495 -7.82 -3.12 24.10
CA ALA A 495 -8.10 -4.55 23.90
C ALA A 495 -9.49 -4.85 23.32
N ASP A 496 -10.44 -3.91 23.47
CA ASP A 496 -11.81 -3.99 22.96
C ASP A 496 -12.03 -3.13 21.70
N GLY A 497 -11.00 -2.41 21.24
CA GLY A 497 -11.11 -1.49 20.11
C GLY A 497 -11.82 -0.16 20.41
N THR A 498 -12.00 0.22 21.68
CA THR A 498 -12.66 1.49 22.06
C THR A 498 -11.69 2.69 22.00
N TYR A 499 -11.98 3.68 21.14
CA TYR A 499 -11.17 4.90 20.97
C TYR A 499 -11.85 6.15 21.55
N PRO A 500 -11.07 7.17 22.00
CA PRO A 500 -11.64 8.44 22.46
C PRO A 500 -12.30 9.24 21.32
N THR A 501 -13.34 10.01 21.66
CA THR A 501 -14.07 10.85 20.70
C THR A 501 -13.44 12.25 20.56
N GLY A 502 -13.83 12.99 19.53
CA GLY A 502 -13.42 14.39 19.34
C GLY A 502 -11.93 14.58 19.06
N THR A 503 -11.24 13.55 18.55
CA THR A 503 -9.80 13.55 18.28
C THR A 503 -9.42 14.30 17.01
N ALA A 504 -10.32 14.36 16.01
CA ALA A 504 -10.07 15.05 14.74
C ALA A 504 -9.71 16.54 14.89
N LYS A 505 -10.14 17.19 15.98
CA LYS A 505 -9.81 18.60 16.27
C LYS A 505 -8.30 18.84 16.47
N TRP A 506 -7.52 17.79 16.73
CA TRP A 506 -6.09 17.87 16.95
C TRP A 506 -5.25 17.61 15.69
N GLU A 507 -5.84 17.18 14.57
CA GLU A 507 -5.07 16.81 13.37
C GLU A 507 -4.52 18.00 12.59
N LYS A 508 -5.28 19.09 12.50
CA LYS A 508 -4.90 20.37 11.86
C LYS A 508 -4.16 20.17 10.54
N ARG A 509 -4.83 19.51 9.59
CA ARG A 509 -4.19 18.89 8.43
C ARG A 509 -3.54 19.88 7.47
N ASN A 510 -4.01 21.12 7.42
CA ASN A 510 -3.52 22.22 6.59
C ASN A 510 -3.25 21.82 5.13
N ILE A 511 -4.29 21.35 4.44
CA ILE A 511 -4.20 20.80 3.07
C ILE A 511 -4.76 21.72 1.98
N ALA A 512 -5.40 22.82 2.36
CA ALA A 512 -6.00 23.73 1.39
C ALA A 512 -4.93 24.67 0.81
N LEU A 513 -4.90 24.77 -0.52
CA LEU A 513 -4.08 25.79 -1.20
C LEU A 513 -4.69 27.19 -1.06
N GLU A 514 -6.02 27.25 -0.96
CA GLU A 514 -6.80 28.48 -0.84
C GLU A 514 -7.90 28.30 0.20
N VAL A 515 -8.19 29.35 0.96
CA VAL A 515 -9.23 29.37 2.00
C VAL A 515 -10.13 30.59 1.85
N PRO A 516 -11.42 30.49 2.24
CA PRO A 516 -12.33 31.63 2.17
C PRO A 516 -11.89 32.74 3.12
N VAL A 517 -11.86 33.97 2.61
CA VAL A 517 -11.65 35.18 3.41
C VAL A 517 -12.99 35.86 3.63
N TRP A 518 -13.29 36.21 4.89
CA TRP A 518 -14.53 36.89 5.23
C TRP A 518 -14.41 38.40 4.99
N GLU A 519 -15.36 38.96 4.23
CA GLU A 519 -15.55 40.40 4.04
C GLU A 519 -16.74 40.91 4.87
N PRO A 520 -16.50 41.62 6.00
CA PRO A 520 -17.57 42.02 6.92
C PRO A 520 -18.62 42.95 6.31
N ASP A 521 -18.21 43.87 5.43
CA ASP A 521 -19.09 44.90 4.87
C ASP A 521 -20.12 44.34 3.90
N LEU A 522 -19.74 43.29 3.15
CA LEU A 522 -20.63 42.56 2.25
C LEU A 522 -21.54 41.56 2.98
N CYS A 523 -21.18 41.17 4.21
CA CYS A 523 -21.83 40.08 4.91
C CYS A 523 -23.23 40.44 5.40
N ILE A 524 -24.23 39.67 4.96
CA ILE A 524 -25.63 39.81 5.43
C ILE A 524 -25.96 38.94 6.64
N GLN A 525 -24.98 38.24 7.23
CA GLN A 525 -25.12 37.41 8.43
C GLN A 525 -26.15 36.26 8.29
N CYS A 526 -26.34 35.71 7.09
CA CYS A 526 -27.36 34.69 6.84
C CYS A 526 -27.02 33.25 7.32
N GLY A 527 -25.78 33.00 7.76
CA GLY A 527 -25.35 31.68 8.23
C GLY A 527 -25.23 30.57 7.18
N LYS A 528 -25.57 30.82 5.90
CA LYS A 528 -25.51 29.80 4.83
C LYS A 528 -24.12 29.18 4.67
N CYS A 529 -23.07 29.99 4.75
CA CYS A 529 -21.69 29.51 4.66
C CYS A 529 -21.33 28.52 5.78
N VAL A 530 -21.84 28.74 7.01
CA VAL A 530 -21.69 27.82 8.16
C VAL A 530 -22.47 26.53 7.91
N LEU A 531 -23.72 26.64 7.45
CA LEU A 531 -24.61 25.50 7.20
C LEU A 531 -24.04 24.54 6.14
N VAL A 532 -23.54 25.07 5.02
CA VAL A 532 -23.09 24.23 3.90
C VAL A 532 -21.71 23.62 4.10
N CYS A 533 -20.95 24.08 5.09
CA CYS A 533 -19.58 23.65 5.26
C CYS A 533 -19.53 22.17 5.67
N PRO A 534 -19.01 21.27 4.81
CA PRO A 534 -19.06 19.84 5.08
C PRO A 534 -18.08 19.39 6.17
N HIS A 535 -17.20 20.30 6.63
CA HIS A 535 -16.15 20.02 7.62
C HIS A 535 -16.29 20.87 8.89
N SER A 536 -17.35 21.68 9.03
CA SER A 536 -17.55 22.58 10.18
C SER A 536 -16.36 23.52 10.44
N VAL A 537 -15.68 23.99 9.39
CA VAL A 537 -14.47 24.83 9.49
C VAL A 537 -14.79 26.31 9.54
N ILE A 538 -15.92 26.73 8.96
CA ILE A 538 -16.41 28.10 9.05
C ILE A 538 -17.54 28.15 10.06
N ARG A 539 -17.39 29.01 11.07
CA ARG A 539 -18.33 29.12 12.19
C ARG A 539 -18.59 30.58 12.50
N ALA A 540 -19.82 30.85 12.90
CA ALA A 540 -20.23 32.18 13.33
C ALA A 540 -20.46 32.19 14.84
N LYS A 541 -20.17 33.33 15.47
CA LYS A 541 -20.57 33.63 16.84
C LYS A 541 -21.15 35.03 16.92
N VAL A 542 -22.11 35.19 17.83
CA VAL A 542 -22.53 36.49 18.34
C VAL A 542 -21.99 36.61 19.76
N VAL A 543 -21.25 37.68 20.03
CA VAL A 543 -20.50 37.88 21.28
C VAL A 543 -20.75 39.27 21.84
N ASP A 544 -20.48 39.44 23.12
CA ASP A 544 -20.49 40.75 23.75
C ASP A 544 -19.34 41.62 23.23
N ALA A 545 -19.52 42.94 23.20
CA ALA A 545 -18.44 43.85 22.81
C ALA A 545 -17.24 43.75 23.76
N ALA A 546 -17.49 43.50 25.05
CA ALA A 546 -16.47 43.30 26.08
C ALA A 546 -15.59 42.06 25.81
N ASP A 547 -16.15 40.99 25.22
CA ASP A 547 -15.38 39.78 24.88
C ASP A 547 -14.32 40.03 23.80
N LEU A 548 -14.40 41.16 23.09
CA LEU A 548 -13.47 41.55 22.04
C LEU A 548 -12.34 42.48 22.51
N GLU A 549 -12.33 42.90 23.78
CA GLU A 549 -11.31 43.82 24.32
C GLU A 549 -9.89 43.25 24.21
N HIS A 550 -9.76 41.92 24.30
CA HIS A 550 -8.49 41.20 24.18
C HIS A 550 -8.37 40.43 22.86
N ALA A 551 -9.20 40.75 21.87
CA ALA A 551 -9.12 40.10 20.57
C ALA A 551 -7.77 40.44 19.88
N PRO A 552 -7.13 39.48 19.20
CA PRO A 552 -5.90 39.74 18.46
C PRO A 552 -6.07 40.83 17.41
N GLU A 553 -4.97 41.52 17.10
CA GLU A 553 -4.94 42.46 15.98
C GLU A 553 -5.38 41.76 14.68
N GLY A 554 -6.30 42.40 13.93
CA GLY A 554 -6.88 41.82 12.72
C GLY A 554 -8.07 40.87 12.94
N PHE A 555 -8.51 40.63 14.18
CA PHE A 555 -9.72 39.85 14.45
C PHE A 555 -10.98 40.58 13.93
N LYS A 556 -11.49 40.13 12.78
CA LYS A 556 -12.64 40.75 12.13
C LYS A 556 -13.92 40.56 12.96
N SER A 557 -14.71 41.62 13.09
CA SER A 557 -16.08 41.58 13.65
C SER A 557 -16.92 42.75 13.11
N THR A 558 -18.24 42.64 13.18
CA THR A 558 -19.21 43.66 12.69
C THR A 558 -20.44 43.72 13.63
N PRO A 559 -21.23 44.81 13.69
CA PRO A 559 -22.44 44.82 14.51
C PRO A 559 -23.42 43.70 14.10
N ALA A 560 -24.04 43.04 15.07
CA ALA A 560 -25.06 42.04 14.78
C ALA A 560 -26.30 42.70 14.14
N LYS A 561 -26.80 42.11 13.04
CA LYS A 561 -27.92 42.65 12.26
C LYS A 561 -29.30 42.19 12.77
N TRP A 562 -29.34 41.29 13.75
CA TRP A 562 -30.58 40.83 14.36
C TRP A 562 -31.07 41.81 15.42
N ARG A 563 -32.36 42.16 15.35
CA ARG A 563 -32.98 43.15 16.25
C ARG A 563 -32.84 42.79 17.73
N GLU A 564 -32.89 41.50 18.06
CA GLU A 564 -32.81 41.01 19.44
C GLU A 564 -31.38 41.00 20.01
N LEU A 565 -30.38 41.28 19.16
CA LEU A 565 -28.95 41.23 19.49
C LEU A 565 -28.24 42.53 19.06
N ALA A 566 -28.97 43.65 19.00
CA ALA A 566 -28.49 44.90 18.40
C ALA A 566 -27.26 45.51 19.12
N ASP A 567 -27.05 45.15 20.39
CA ASP A 567 -25.92 45.54 21.23
C ASP A 567 -24.70 44.61 21.08
N LYS A 568 -24.83 43.49 20.35
CA LYS A 568 -23.81 42.45 20.22
C LYS A 568 -22.99 42.60 18.94
N ARG A 569 -21.86 41.90 18.91
CA ARG A 569 -20.94 41.80 17.76
C ARG A 569 -21.06 40.43 17.10
N TYR A 570 -21.07 40.41 15.78
CA TYR A 570 -21.00 39.20 14.97
C TYR A 570 -19.58 38.98 14.46
N THR A 571 -19.10 37.74 14.55
CA THR A 571 -17.85 37.31 13.94
C THR A 571 -18.07 36.00 13.18
N LEU A 572 -17.44 35.89 12.02
CA LEU A 572 -17.42 34.68 11.18
C LEU A 572 -15.96 34.28 11.01
N GLN A 573 -15.58 33.15 11.60
CA GLN A 573 -14.21 32.68 11.64
C GLN A 573 -14.05 31.38 10.86
N VAL A 574 -12.93 31.26 10.16
CA VAL A 574 -12.52 30.05 9.45
C VAL A 574 -11.36 29.42 10.21
N ALA A 575 -11.49 28.13 10.55
CA ALA A 575 -10.40 27.28 10.99
C ALA A 575 -9.59 26.86 9.76
N VAL A 576 -8.61 27.69 9.39
CA VAL A 576 -7.82 27.57 8.15
C VAL A 576 -7.20 26.18 8.01
N GLU A 577 -6.60 25.66 9.07
CA GLU A 577 -5.89 24.36 9.07
C GLU A 577 -6.81 23.15 8.90
N ASP A 578 -8.11 23.29 9.16
CA ASP A 578 -9.08 22.21 8.96
C ASP A 578 -9.80 22.35 7.60
N CYS A 579 -9.67 23.50 6.94
CA CYS A 579 -10.31 23.77 5.66
C CYS A 579 -9.75 22.88 4.55
N THR A 580 -10.63 22.43 3.66
CA THR A 580 -10.27 21.60 2.50
C THR A 580 -10.32 22.35 1.18
N GLY A 581 -10.57 23.68 1.19
CA GLY A 581 -10.61 24.49 -0.02
C GLY A 581 -11.77 24.18 -0.98
N CYS A 582 -12.85 23.53 -0.52
CA CYS A 582 -13.96 23.10 -1.39
C CYS A 582 -14.83 24.22 -2.00
N ALA A 583 -14.59 25.48 -1.62
CA ALA A 583 -15.30 26.68 -2.08
C ALA A 583 -16.85 26.72 -1.88
N MET A 584 -17.51 25.68 -1.37
CA MET A 584 -18.97 25.65 -1.20
C MET A 584 -19.54 26.84 -0.41
N CYS A 585 -18.80 27.30 0.61
CA CYS A 585 -19.18 28.46 1.42
C CYS A 585 -19.13 29.79 0.65
N VAL A 586 -18.25 29.90 -0.34
CA VAL A 586 -18.15 31.04 -1.25
C VAL A 586 -19.26 30.97 -2.29
N GLU A 587 -19.46 29.81 -2.92
CA GLU A 587 -20.46 29.62 -3.97
C GLU A 587 -21.90 29.85 -3.49
N ILE A 588 -22.24 29.41 -2.27
CA ILE A 588 -23.57 29.63 -1.70
C ILE A 588 -23.79 31.06 -1.23
N CYS A 589 -22.74 31.86 -1.08
CA CYS A 589 -22.82 33.19 -0.49
C CYS A 589 -23.74 34.08 -1.34
N PRO A 590 -24.89 34.54 -0.81
CA PRO A 590 -25.83 35.33 -1.60
C PRO A 590 -25.40 36.80 -1.73
N ALA A 591 -24.40 37.23 -0.97
CA ALA A 591 -23.85 38.56 -1.08
C ALA A 591 -23.01 38.67 -2.35
N LYS A 592 -23.31 39.67 -3.17
CA LYS A 592 -22.50 40.03 -4.34
C LYS A 592 -21.90 41.39 -4.07
N ASP A 593 -20.61 41.52 -4.38
CA ASP A 593 -20.05 42.85 -4.57
C ASP A 593 -20.75 43.49 -5.78
N LYS A 594 -21.24 44.71 -5.58
CA LYS A 594 -21.93 45.49 -6.63
C LYS A 594 -21.03 46.61 -7.16
N SER A 595 -19.78 46.68 -6.69
CA SER A 595 -18.78 47.65 -7.13
C SER A 595 -18.06 47.23 -8.42
#